data_AF-A0A9D0BVM9-F1
#
_entry.id   AF-A0A9D0BVM9-F1
#
_cell.length_a   1.000
_cell.length_b   1.000
_cell.length_c   1.000
_cell.angle_alpha   90.00
_cell.angle_beta   90.00
_cell.angle_gamma   90.00
#
_symmetry.space_group_name_H-M   'P 1'
#
loop_
_entity.id
_entity.type
_entity.pdbx_description
1 polymer ?
#
loop_
_entity_poly.entity_id
_entity_poly.type
_entity_poly.pdbx_seq_one_letter_code
_entity_poly.pdbx_strand_id
1 'polypeptide(L)'
;MFHLRKLQILFIQFLLILLVSLINCRKNSTPYTMETGENGYPRLAMWWPDTWEQPLSDLQRYDWIGFGDWDNMATVATLKQANPNQKHFMDFSITETSWDWWYEKKAIAEKIPSEWFLTQRGTRLAQAIDDQQITVPVDTIITRDGTRLFEIGDILTCEFESMKVLGMNENAKSLTVKRGFVRSATVHPAGSPVAPHITFWPESWVMNMSRMCPKVDLNDGAGAQRWVDYASRHFAPTGEWDGYIVDRIENEESWLIPQWCRSIDPDCSNRKIDDGYAAFDAAWYLGCSDFLEYLREVFPGKAIISNTSGAFYLT
;
A
#
# COMPACT_ATOMS: atom_id res chain seq x y z
N MET A 1 1.07 -14.94 -23.06
CA MET A 1 0.25 -16.09 -22.58
C MET A 1 0.55 -16.51 -21.13
N PHE A 2 1.74 -16.23 -20.56
CA PHE A 2 2.03 -16.45 -19.13
C PHE A 2 1.47 -15.35 -18.17
N HIS A 3 1.12 -14.16 -18.67
CA HIS A 3 0.56 -13.07 -17.85
C HIS A 3 -0.92 -13.26 -17.46
N LEU A 4 -1.78 -13.78 -18.35
CA LEU A 4 -3.20 -14.00 -18.02
C LEU A 4 -3.41 -15.03 -16.90
N ARG A 5 -2.52 -16.02 -16.76
CA ARG A 5 -2.65 -17.04 -15.71
C ARG A 5 -2.31 -16.53 -14.31
N LYS A 6 -1.44 -15.51 -14.18
CA LYS A 6 -1.15 -14.89 -12.87
C LYS A 6 -2.29 -13.99 -12.39
N LEU A 7 -2.91 -13.24 -13.30
CA LEU A 7 -4.08 -12.41 -12.99
C LEU A 7 -5.28 -13.27 -12.53
N GLN A 8 -5.52 -14.41 -13.18
CA GLN A 8 -6.58 -15.35 -12.77
C GLN A 8 -6.34 -15.96 -11.38
N ILE A 9 -5.09 -16.26 -11.02
CA ILE A 9 -4.78 -16.84 -9.70
C ILE A 9 -4.99 -15.82 -8.57
N LEU A 10 -4.60 -14.55 -8.79
CA LEU A 10 -4.85 -13.46 -7.85
C LEU A 10 -6.35 -13.16 -7.70
N PHE A 11 -7.11 -13.19 -8.79
CA PHE A 11 -8.57 -12.99 -8.76
C PHE A 11 -9.29 -14.11 -8.00
N ILE A 12 -8.85 -15.37 -8.15
CA ILE A 12 -9.39 -16.53 -7.42
C ILE A 12 -9.03 -16.47 -5.92
N GLN A 13 -7.81 -16.03 -5.57
CA GLN A 13 -7.44 -15.85 -4.16
C GLN A 13 -8.24 -14.73 -3.50
N PHE A 14 -8.51 -13.62 -4.21
CA PHE A 14 -9.36 -12.54 -3.73
C PHE A 14 -10.81 -13.01 -3.49
N LEU A 15 -11.37 -13.81 -4.41
CA LEU A 15 -12.70 -14.43 -4.26
C LEU A 15 -12.80 -15.42 -3.09
N LEU A 16 -11.73 -16.20 -2.83
CA LEU A 16 -11.68 -17.13 -1.70
C LEU A 16 -11.59 -16.42 -0.35
N ILE A 17 -10.84 -15.32 -0.26
CA ILE A 17 -10.76 -14.48 0.94
C ILE A 17 -12.12 -13.83 1.22
N LEU A 18 -12.81 -13.34 0.18
CA LEU A 18 -14.17 -12.79 0.32
C LEU A 18 -15.16 -13.86 0.83
N LEU A 19 -15.07 -15.09 0.33
CA LEU A 19 -15.94 -16.20 0.75
C LEU A 19 -15.67 -16.64 2.19
N VAL A 20 -14.41 -16.73 2.62
CA VAL A 20 -14.06 -17.14 3.99
C VAL A 20 -14.45 -16.06 5.01
N SER A 21 -14.28 -14.79 4.67
CA SER A 21 -14.72 -13.65 5.49
C SER A 21 -16.26 -13.63 5.67
N LEU A 22 -17.02 -13.95 4.61
CA LEU A 22 -18.48 -14.09 4.69
C LEU A 22 -18.92 -15.29 5.55
N ILE A 23 -18.14 -16.36 5.60
CA ILE A 23 -18.44 -17.55 6.41
C ILE A 23 -18.13 -17.32 7.90
N ASN A 24 -17.04 -16.63 8.23
CA ASN A 24 -16.66 -16.38 9.63
C ASN A 24 -17.52 -15.28 10.30
N CYS A 25 -18.08 -14.35 9.54
CA CYS A 25 -18.98 -13.32 10.07
C CYS A 25 -20.39 -13.86 10.45
N ARG A 26 -20.69 -15.12 10.12
CA ARG A 26 -22.01 -15.76 10.34
C ARG A 26 -22.24 -16.33 11.75
N LYS A 27 -21.25 -16.33 12.65
CA LYS A 27 -21.40 -17.03 13.93
C LYS A 27 -22.16 -16.27 15.02
N ASN A 28 -22.40 -14.96 14.91
CA ASN A 28 -23.09 -14.19 15.97
C ASN A 28 -24.04 -13.07 15.50
N SER A 29 -24.40 -12.99 14.22
CA SER A 29 -25.29 -11.93 13.72
C SER A 29 -26.74 -12.42 13.60
N THR A 30 -27.68 -11.66 14.17
CA THR A 30 -29.10 -11.69 13.82
C THR A 30 -29.25 -11.67 12.29
N PRO A 31 -30.21 -12.42 11.70
CA PRO A 31 -30.36 -12.49 10.25
C PRO A 31 -30.50 -11.09 9.67
N TYR A 32 -29.51 -10.69 8.88
CA TYR A 32 -29.51 -9.43 8.16
C TYR A 32 -30.62 -9.50 7.11
N THR A 33 -31.74 -8.83 7.34
CA THR A 33 -32.72 -8.57 6.29
C THR A 33 -32.04 -7.67 5.27
N MET A 34 -31.70 -8.22 4.10
CA MET A 34 -31.25 -7.40 2.99
C MET A 34 -32.35 -6.40 2.65
N GLU A 35 -32.08 -5.11 2.83
CA GLU A 35 -32.96 -4.07 2.30
C GLU A 35 -33.02 -4.27 0.78
N THR A 36 -34.19 -4.68 0.29
CA THR A 36 -34.47 -4.69 -1.13
C THR A 36 -34.55 -3.25 -1.61
N GLY A 37 -33.98 -2.95 -2.79
CA GLY A 37 -34.25 -1.67 -3.46
C GLY A 37 -35.74 -1.47 -3.74
N GLU A 38 -36.14 -0.30 -4.23
CA GLU A 38 -37.54 0.04 -4.56
C GLU A 38 -38.25 -1.01 -5.45
N ASN A 39 -37.48 -1.87 -6.13
CA ASN A 39 -37.97 -2.94 -7.01
C ASN A 39 -37.88 -4.37 -6.44
N GLY A 40 -37.57 -4.57 -5.14
CA GLY A 40 -37.57 -5.91 -4.54
C GLY A 40 -36.33 -6.78 -4.80
N TYR A 41 -35.33 -6.27 -5.53
CA TYR A 41 -34.07 -6.96 -5.80
C TYR A 41 -32.96 -6.57 -4.79
N PRO A 42 -31.97 -7.45 -4.52
CA PRO A 42 -30.81 -7.08 -3.72
C PRO A 42 -30.04 -5.96 -4.42
N ARG A 43 -29.55 -4.98 -3.64
CA ARG A 43 -28.66 -3.97 -4.18
C ARG A 43 -27.38 -4.65 -4.67
N LEU A 44 -27.00 -4.41 -5.93
CA LEU A 44 -25.82 -5.00 -6.55
C LEU A 44 -24.65 -4.00 -6.51
N ALA A 45 -23.48 -4.49 -6.12
CA ALA A 45 -22.24 -3.74 -6.16
C ALA A 45 -21.25 -4.38 -7.14
N MET A 46 -20.48 -3.55 -7.85
CA MET A 46 -19.36 -3.96 -8.71
C MET A 46 -18.10 -3.23 -8.24
N TRP A 47 -16.99 -3.93 -8.16
CA TRP A 47 -15.68 -3.35 -7.82
C TRP A 47 -14.74 -3.52 -8.99
N TRP A 48 -14.14 -2.42 -9.44
CA TRP A 48 -13.15 -2.34 -10.52
C TRP A 48 -13.66 -2.99 -11.82
N PRO A 49 -14.75 -2.46 -12.41
CA PRO A 49 -15.16 -2.88 -13.74
C PRO A 49 -14.07 -2.57 -14.77
N ASP A 50 -14.16 -3.19 -15.94
CA ASP A 50 -13.38 -2.77 -17.10
C ASP A 50 -14.24 -1.82 -17.94
N THR A 51 -14.17 -0.52 -17.66
CA THR A 51 -14.96 0.50 -18.36
C THR A 51 -14.53 0.75 -19.81
N TRP A 52 -13.46 0.10 -20.27
CA TRP A 52 -12.99 0.16 -21.66
C TRP A 52 -13.68 -0.90 -22.52
N GLU A 53 -13.96 -2.07 -21.95
CA GLU A 53 -14.52 -3.21 -22.69
C GLU A 53 -15.97 -3.53 -22.30
N GLN A 54 -16.36 -3.31 -21.05
CA GLN A 54 -17.69 -3.68 -20.57
C GLN A 54 -18.78 -2.76 -21.13
N PRO A 55 -19.89 -3.33 -21.67
CA PRO A 55 -21.00 -2.53 -22.16
C PRO A 55 -21.62 -1.67 -21.06
N LEU A 56 -21.97 -0.42 -21.40
CA LEU A 56 -22.67 0.50 -20.50
C LEU A 56 -23.94 -0.13 -19.88
N SER A 57 -24.69 -0.89 -20.67
CA SER A 57 -25.92 -1.58 -20.25
C SER A 57 -25.69 -2.65 -19.17
N ASP A 58 -24.47 -3.17 -19.05
CA ASP A 58 -24.12 -4.15 -18.02
C ASP A 58 -23.75 -3.43 -16.73
N LEU A 59 -23.01 -2.33 -16.83
CA LEU A 59 -22.65 -1.48 -15.70
C LEU A 59 -23.87 -0.78 -15.08
N GLN A 60 -24.88 -0.40 -15.88
CA GLN A 60 -26.10 0.26 -15.38
C GLN A 60 -26.94 -0.57 -14.40
N ARG A 61 -26.72 -1.89 -14.34
CA ARG A 61 -27.50 -2.82 -13.52
C ARG A 61 -27.10 -2.81 -12.04
N TYR A 62 -25.92 -2.26 -11.74
CA TYR A 62 -25.41 -2.16 -10.37
C TYR A 62 -25.95 -0.90 -9.71
N ASP A 63 -26.23 -0.96 -8.42
CA ASP A 63 -26.55 0.23 -7.64
C ASP A 63 -25.27 0.99 -7.31
N TRP A 64 -24.20 0.26 -6.98
CA TRP A 64 -22.93 0.80 -6.50
C TRP A 64 -21.79 0.31 -7.39
N ILE A 65 -20.89 1.22 -7.80
CA ILE A 65 -19.72 0.87 -8.59
C ILE A 65 -18.48 1.55 -8.01
N GLY A 66 -17.43 0.76 -7.77
CA GLY A 66 -16.10 1.25 -7.50
C GLY A 66 -15.24 1.33 -8.74
N PHE A 67 -14.68 2.49 -9.02
CA PHE A 67 -13.81 2.77 -10.15
C PHE A 67 -12.37 2.96 -9.69
N GLY A 68 -11.40 2.57 -10.51
CA GLY A 68 -10.00 2.95 -10.36
C GLY A 68 -9.68 4.27 -11.07
N ASP A 69 -8.48 4.79 -10.85
CA ASP A 69 -7.98 5.95 -11.59
C ASP A 69 -7.66 5.64 -13.07
N TRP A 70 -7.61 4.35 -13.42
CA TRP A 70 -7.43 3.83 -14.78
C TRP A 70 -8.73 3.68 -15.58
N ASP A 71 -9.90 3.95 -14.98
CA ASP A 71 -11.18 3.81 -15.67
C ASP A 71 -11.44 4.92 -16.71
N ASN A 72 -12.19 4.58 -17.76
CA ASN A 72 -12.63 5.50 -18.78
C ASN A 72 -13.65 6.49 -18.22
N MET A 73 -13.17 7.69 -17.88
CA MET A 73 -13.99 8.76 -17.29
C MET A 73 -15.17 9.22 -18.17
N ALA A 74 -15.11 9.04 -19.50
CA ALA A 74 -16.24 9.32 -20.37
C ALA A 74 -17.39 8.30 -20.17
N THR A 75 -17.04 7.02 -19.98
CA THR A 75 -18.00 5.98 -19.60
C THR A 75 -18.61 6.26 -18.23
N VAL A 76 -17.78 6.61 -17.24
CA VAL A 76 -18.25 6.98 -15.89
C VAL A 76 -19.22 8.16 -15.94
N ALA A 77 -18.89 9.22 -16.67
CA ALA A 77 -19.78 10.37 -16.84
C ALA A 77 -21.12 10.00 -17.51
N THR A 78 -21.08 9.12 -18.52
CA THR A 78 -22.28 8.61 -19.20
C THR A 78 -23.14 7.78 -18.24
N LEU A 79 -22.53 6.97 -17.38
CA LEU A 79 -23.24 6.21 -16.34
C LEU A 79 -23.96 7.15 -15.36
N LYS A 80 -23.29 8.20 -14.87
CA LYS A 80 -23.90 9.19 -13.95
C LYS A 80 -25.11 9.88 -14.58
N GLN A 81 -25.03 10.22 -15.85
CA GLN A 81 -26.14 10.85 -16.58
C GLN A 81 -27.31 9.88 -16.79
N ALA A 82 -27.01 8.62 -17.12
CA ALA A 82 -28.03 7.62 -17.42
C ALA A 82 -28.73 7.07 -16.16
N ASN A 83 -28.02 6.99 -15.03
CA ASN A 83 -28.56 6.56 -13.75
C ASN A 83 -28.04 7.44 -12.61
N PRO A 84 -28.69 8.60 -12.34
CA PRO A 84 -28.26 9.51 -11.26
C PRO A 84 -28.36 8.94 -9.84
N ASN A 85 -29.07 7.82 -9.67
CA ASN A 85 -29.21 7.14 -8.37
C ASN A 85 -28.08 6.12 -8.13
N GLN A 86 -27.31 5.76 -9.17
CA GLN A 86 -26.16 4.89 -9.05
C GLN A 86 -25.04 5.58 -8.26
N LYS A 87 -24.45 4.89 -7.28
CA LYS A 87 -23.38 5.42 -6.44
C LYS A 87 -22.02 5.05 -6.98
N HIS A 88 -21.20 6.06 -7.22
CA HIS A 88 -19.89 5.92 -7.84
C HIS A 88 -18.79 6.23 -6.83
N PHE A 89 -17.98 5.24 -6.53
CA PHE A 89 -16.89 5.33 -5.57
C PHE A 89 -15.55 5.31 -6.31
N MET A 90 -14.60 6.12 -5.87
CA MET A 90 -13.22 6.06 -6.38
C MET A 90 -12.38 5.18 -5.45
N ASP A 91 -11.64 4.24 -6.02
CA ASP A 91 -10.60 3.52 -5.33
C ASP A 91 -9.47 4.47 -4.95
N PHE A 92 -9.07 4.43 -3.69
CA PHE A 92 -8.12 5.35 -3.12
C PHE A 92 -7.31 4.65 -2.04
N SER A 93 -6.03 4.41 -2.33
CA SER A 93 -5.10 3.86 -1.36
C SER A 93 -3.82 4.70 -1.31
N ILE A 94 -3.32 4.90 -0.09
CA ILE A 94 -1.98 5.47 0.15
C ILE A 94 -1.04 4.40 0.72
N THR A 95 -1.49 3.15 0.81
CA THR A 95 -0.75 2.04 1.41
C THR A 95 0.30 1.47 0.45
N GLU A 96 0.11 1.66 -0.84
CA GLU A 96 1.03 1.21 -1.89
C GLU A 96 1.13 2.26 -2.99
N THR A 97 2.32 2.44 -3.57
CA THR A 97 2.56 3.36 -4.69
C THR A 97 3.42 2.68 -5.75
N SER A 98 3.18 2.98 -7.04
CA SER A 98 3.95 2.41 -8.16
C SER A 98 5.13 3.29 -8.56
N TRP A 99 6.16 2.68 -9.15
CA TRP A 99 7.30 3.41 -9.70
C TRP A 99 6.91 4.26 -10.91
N ASP A 100 5.94 3.82 -11.70
CA ASP A 100 5.41 4.60 -12.84
C ASP A 100 4.81 5.92 -12.38
N TRP A 101 3.98 5.88 -11.34
CA TRP A 101 3.46 7.09 -10.69
C TRP A 101 4.60 7.96 -10.15
N TRP A 102 5.65 7.33 -9.61
CA TRP A 102 6.85 8.03 -9.15
C TRP A 102 7.57 8.79 -10.26
N TYR A 103 7.64 8.26 -11.48
CA TYR A 103 8.24 8.96 -12.60
C TYR A 103 7.42 10.19 -13.00
N GLU A 104 6.10 10.10 -12.99
CA GLU A 104 5.21 11.23 -13.29
C GLU A 104 5.23 12.30 -12.19
N LYS A 105 5.43 11.90 -10.93
CA LYS A 105 5.44 12.78 -9.75
C LYS A 105 6.82 12.94 -9.13
N LYS A 106 7.89 12.76 -9.93
CA LYS A 106 9.28 12.65 -9.48
C LYS A 106 9.69 13.71 -8.45
N ALA A 107 9.31 14.97 -8.65
CA ALA A 107 9.68 16.07 -7.75
C ALA A 107 9.10 15.96 -6.32
N ILE A 108 7.92 15.37 -6.16
CA ILE A 108 7.32 15.07 -4.85
C ILE A 108 7.97 13.81 -4.30
N ALA A 109 8.08 12.82 -5.17
CA ALA A 109 8.42 11.49 -4.79
C ALA A 109 9.89 11.38 -4.33
N GLU A 110 10.82 12.08 -4.99
CA GLU A 110 12.22 12.22 -4.54
C GLU A 110 12.35 12.80 -3.11
N LYS A 111 11.34 13.51 -2.59
CA LYS A 111 11.34 14.08 -1.24
C LYS A 111 10.76 13.15 -0.17
N ILE A 112 10.22 11.99 -0.55
CA ILE A 112 9.68 11.03 0.42
C ILE A 112 10.86 10.36 1.14
N PRO A 113 10.96 10.48 2.47
CA PRO A 113 12.06 9.89 3.25
C PRO A 113 11.95 8.37 3.28
N SER A 114 13.10 7.68 3.41
CA SER A 114 13.17 6.22 3.52
C SER A 114 12.30 5.65 4.65
N GLU A 115 12.15 6.42 5.72
CA GLU A 115 11.49 6.07 6.96
C GLU A 115 9.98 5.88 6.80
N TRP A 116 9.41 6.41 5.72
CA TRP A 116 7.98 6.29 5.43
C TRP A 116 7.63 5.06 4.61
N PHE A 117 8.62 4.35 4.07
CA PHE A 117 8.38 3.05 3.45
C PHE A 117 8.31 1.96 4.52
N LEU A 118 7.48 0.95 4.27
CA LEU A 118 7.55 -0.26 5.08
C LEU A 118 8.71 -1.12 4.54
N THR A 119 9.68 -1.39 5.40
CA THR A 119 10.88 -2.13 5.05
C THR A 119 10.94 -3.48 5.74
N GLN A 120 11.74 -4.38 5.19
CA GLN A 120 12.24 -5.54 5.90
C GLN A 120 13.40 -5.12 6.79
N ARG A 121 13.76 -5.96 7.77
CA ARG A 121 14.94 -5.72 8.60
C ARG A 121 16.19 -5.58 7.72
N GLY A 122 16.91 -4.48 7.91
CA GLY A 122 18.12 -4.16 7.18
C GLY A 122 19.38 -4.22 8.04
N THR A 123 20.34 -3.41 7.65
CA THR A 123 21.65 -3.21 8.28
C THR A 123 22.03 -1.74 8.18
N ARG A 124 23.29 -1.42 8.46
CA ARG A 124 23.90 -0.12 8.15
C ARG A 124 25.07 -0.26 7.18
N LEU A 125 25.40 0.84 6.51
CA LEU A 125 26.65 0.97 5.76
C LEU A 125 27.85 0.86 6.70
N ALA A 126 28.77 -0.06 6.40
CA ALA A 126 29.98 -0.23 7.21
C ALA A 126 31.01 0.89 6.96
N GLN A 127 30.95 1.54 5.78
CA GLN A 127 31.76 2.69 5.45
C GLN A 127 30.97 3.63 4.52
N ALA A 128 31.40 4.88 4.40
CA ALA A 128 30.79 5.83 3.47
C ALA A 128 30.94 5.35 2.02
N ILE A 129 29.96 5.69 1.18
CA ILE A 129 29.98 5.42 -0.26
C ILE A 129 29.71 6.68 -1.07
N ASP A 130 30.35 6.80 -2.24
CA ASP A 130 30.03 7.82 -3.24
C ASP A 130 28.84 7.41 -4.13
N ASP A 131 28.48 8.24 -5.10
CA ASP A 131 27.35 8.03 -6.01
C ASP A 131 27.64 7.08 -7.18
N GLN A 132 28.89 6.65 -7.37
CA GLN A 132 29.33 5.75 -8.45
C GLN A 132 29.67 4.34 -7.95
N GLN A 133 29.91 4.17 -6.65
CA GLN A 133 30.27 2.89 -6.05
C GLN A 133 29.12 1.87 -6.13
N ILE A 134 29.37 0.77 -6.84
CA ILE A 134 28.42 -0.34 -7.01
C ILE A 134 28.64 -1.50 -6.02
N THR A 135 29.75 -1.48 -5.28
CA THR A 135 29.99 -2.41 -4.17
C THR A 135 29.71 -1.68 -2.87
N VAL A 136 28.59 -2.03 -2.23
CA VAL A 136 28.08 -1.39 -1.02
C VAL A 136 28.48 -2.22 0.19
N PRO A 137 29.38 -1.73 1.06
CA PRO A 137 29.79 -2.43 2.26
C PRO A 137 28.76 -2.25 3.37
N VAL A 138 28.39 -3.35 4.02
CA VAL A 138 27.36 -3.39 5.05
C VAL A 138 27.88 -4.06 6.32
N ASP A 139 27.34 -3.71 7.48
CA ASP A 139 27.78 -4.31 8.75
C ASP A 139 27.54 -5.83 8.81
N THR A 140 26.45 -6.28 8.20
CA THR A 140 26.14 -7.70 8.06
C THR A 140 25.19 -7.99 6.90
N ILE A 141 25.26 -9.21 6.37
CA ILE A 141 24.30 -9.79 5.41
C ILE A 141 23.45 -10.89 6.08
N ILE A 142 24.02 -11.56 7.09
CA ILE A 142 23.38 -12.62 7.87
C ILE A 142 23.46 -12.24 9.35
N THR A 143 22.33 -12.26 10.05
CA THR A 143 22.30 -11.95 11.48
C THR A 143 22.82 -13.10 12.33
N ARG A 144 23.06 -12.85 13.62
CA ARG A 144 23.61 -13.85 14.55
C ARG A 144 22.77 -15.12 14.65
N ASP A 145 21.46 -15.01 14.41
CA ASP A 145 20.51 -16.13 14.39
C ASP A 145 20.47 -16.89 13.04
N GLY A 146 21.32 -16.52 12.07
CA GLY A 146 21.38 -17.16 10.75
C GLY A 146 20.40 -16.58 9.72
N THR A 147 19.59 -15.59 10.08
CA THR A 147 18.64 -14.96 9.14
C THR A 147 19.38 -14.10 8.11
N ARG A 148 19.12 -14.37 6.83
CA ARG A 148 19.62 -13.54 5.73
C ARG A 148 18.76 -12.28 5.58
N LEU A 149 19.42 -11.12 5.48
CA LEU A 149 18.74 -9.82 5.37
C LEU A 149 18.38 -9.45 3.92
N PHE A 150 19.19 -9.88 2.95
CA PHE A 150 19.10 -9.48 1.54
C PHE A 150 19.00 -10.67 0.59
N GLU A 151 18.34 -10.47 -0.55
CA GLU A 151 18.28 -11.41 -1.67
C GLU A 151 18.60 -10.72 -3.00
N ILE A 152 19.07 -11.49 -3.98
CA ILE A 152 19.27 -10.96 -5.34
C ILE A 152 17.90 -10.56 -5.89
N GLY A 153 17.81 -9.33 -6.41
CA GLY A 153 16.57 -8.76 -6.91
C GLY A 153 15.87 -7.84 -5.91
N ASP A 154 16.23 -7.86 -4.63
CA ASP A 154 15.71 -6.90 -3.64
C ASP A 154 15.97 -5.46 -4.10
N ILE A 155 15.01 -4.58 -3.82
CA ILE A 155 15.17 -3.13 -3.93
C ILE A 155 15.39 -2.58 -2.53
N LEU A 156 16.54 -1.96 -2.31
CA LEU A 156 16.95 -1.40 -1.03
C LEU A 156 16.65 0.08 -0.98
N THR A 157 16.29 0.58 0.20
CA THR A 157 16.37 1.99 0.55
C THR A 157 17.70 2.27 1.26
N CYS A 158 18.30 3.41 0.95
CA CYS A 158 19.32 4.06 1.77
C CYS A 158 19.04 5.56 1.70
N GLU A 159 18.46 6.11 2.76
CA GLU A 159 17.97 7.49 2.79
C GLU A 159 17.09 7.82 1.56
N PHE A 160 17.51 8.77 0.72
CA PHE A 160 16.74 9.21 -0.45
C PHE A 160 17.08 8.44 -1.74
N GLU A 161 17.79 7.30 -1.64
CA GLU A 161 18.17 6.46 -2.78
C GLU A 161 17.46 5.09 -2.79
N SER A 162 17.23 4.55 -3.99
CA SER A 162 16.85 3.15 -4.21
C SER A 162 17.94 2.38 -4.96
N MET A 163 18.35 1.22 -4.45
CA MET A 163 19.39 0.37 -5.04
C MET A 163 18.82 -1.02 -5.35
N LYS A 164 19.16 -1.63 -6.50
CA LYS A 164 18.77 -3.02 -6.78
C LYS A 164 19.91 -3.99 -6.51
N VAL A 165 19.69 -5.02 -5.70
CA VAL A 165 20.70 -6.05 -5.40
C VAL A 165 20.93 -6.94 -6.61
N LEU A 166 22.18 -7.02 -7.05
CA LEU A 166 22.64 -7.87 -8.15
C LEU A 166 23.49 -9.05 -7.66
N GLY A 167 24.14 -8.90 -6.51
CA GLY A 167 24.98 -9.93 -5.92
C GLY A 167 25.30 -9.64 -4.45
N MET A 168 25.82 -10.65 -3.75
CA MET A 168 26.16 -10.58 -2.34
C MET A 168 27.46 -11.33 -2.07
N ASN A 169 28.32 -10.78 -1.20
CA ASN A 169 29.50 -11.45 -0.69
C ASN A 169 29.44 -11.46 0.84
N GLU A 170 29.06 -12.61 1.40
CA GLU A 170 28.88 -12.78 2.85
C GLU A 170 30.19 -12.63 3.62
N ASN A 171 31.30 -13.14 3.08
CA ASN A 171 32.61 -13.08 3.72
C ASN A 171 33.15 -11.64 3.75
N ALA A 172 32.97 -10.88 2.67
CA ALA A 172 33.38 -9.49 2.57
C ALA A 172 32.33 -8.51 3.13
N LYS A 173 31.14 -9.01 3.52
CA LYS A 173 29.98 -8.23 3.96
C LYS A 173 29.67 -7.07 3.00
N SER A 174 29.51 -7.41 1.73
CA SER A 174 29.21 -6.42 0.70
C SER A 174 28.11 -6.87 -0.25
N LEU A 175 27.38 -5.89 -0.77
CA LEU A 175 26.36 -6.05 -1.79
C LEU A 175 26.88 -5.49 -3.10
N THR A 176 26.70 -6.20 -4.21
CA THR A 176 26.83 -5.60 -5.54
C THR A 176 25.46 -5.11 -5.96
N VAL A 177 25.33 -3.83 -6.31
CA VAL A 177 24.04 -3.21 -6.59
C VAL A 177 24.05 -2.42 -7.89
N LYS A 178 22.87 -2.25 -8.49
CA LYS A 178 22.59 -1.14 -9.40
C LYS A 178 22.12 0.05 -8.56
N ARG A 179 22.98 1.06 -8.42
CA ARG A 179 22.68 2.35 -7.77
C ARG A 179 21.64 3.13 -8.58
N GLY A 180 20.95 4.06 -7.95
CA GLY A 180 20.04 4.95 -8.66
C GLY A 180 18.90 4.23 -9.39
N PHE A 181 18.41 3.10 -8.87
CA PHE A 181 17.54 2.20 -9.63
C PHE A 181 16.15 2.80 -9.89
N VAL A 182 15.57 3.45 -8.88
CA VAL A 182 14.31 4.21 -9.01
C VAL A 182 14.55 5.66 -8.58
N ARG A 183 15.10 5.84 -7.37
CA ARG A 183 15.56 7.14 -6.87
C ARG A 183 17.06 7.28 -7.09
N SER A 184 17.49 8.46 -7.52
CA SER A 184 18.85 8.78 -7.96
C SER A 184 19.95 8.36 -6.98
N ALA A 185 21.12 7.98 -7.50
CA ALA A 185 22.28 7.65 -6.69
C ALA A 185 22.84 8.91 -5.99
N THR A 186 23.30 8.78 -4.76
CA THR A 186 23.92 9.88 -4.00
C THR A 186 25.05 9.38 -3.08
N VAL A 187 25.77 10.31 -2.46
CA VAL A 187 26.77 10.01 -1.43
C VAL A 187 26.05 9.66 -0.12
N HIS A 188 26.49 8.61 0.56
CA HIS A 188 25.96 8.21 1.88
C HIS A 188 27.09 8.06 2.89
N PRO A 189 26.95 8.59 4.12
CA PRO A 189 27.93 8.39 5.18
C PRO A 189 27.95 6.94 5.72
N ALA A 190 29.03 6.59 6.41
CA ALA A 190 29.06 5.35 7.20
C ALA A 190 27.94 5.39 8.25
N GLY A 191 27.29 4.24 8.47
CA GLY A 191 26.20 4.12 9.43
C GLY A 191 24.80 4.41 8.86
N SER A 192 24.67 4.90 7.62
CA SER A 192 23.36 5.08 6.99
C SER A 192 22.58 3.76 6.93
N PRO A 193 21.27 3.77 7.22
CA PRO A 193 20.45 2.56 7.19
C PRO A 193 20.30 2.04 5.76
N VAL A 194 20.41 0.72 5.61
CA VAL A 194 20.18 0.03 4.33
C VAL A 194 19.23 -1.13 4.56
N ALA A 195 18.04 -1.07 3.95
CA ALA A 195 16.99 -2.06 4.18
C ALA A 195 16.23 -2.39 2.88
N PRO A 196 15.79 -3.64 2.66
CA PRO A 196 14.89 -3.95 1.55
C PRO A 196 13.53 -3.29 1.74
N HIS A 197 12.97 -2.70 0.68
CA HIS A 197 11.55 -2.36 0.64
C HIS A 197 10.69 -3.62 0.62
N ILE A 198 9.48 -3.51 1.17
CA ILE A 198 8.43 -4.50 0.93
C ILE A 198 7.67 -4.09 -0.35
N THR A 199 7.48 -5.05 -1.24
CA THR A 199 6.76 -4.89 -2.51
C THR A 199 5.69 -5.97 -2.58
N PHE A 200 4.43 -5.61 -2.83
CA PHE A 200 3.37 -6.58 -3.06
C PHE A 200 3.16 -6.80 -4.55
N TRP A 201 3.01 -5.72 -5.32
CA TRP A 201 3.05 -5.76 -6.78
C TRP A 201 4.48 -5.58 -7.31
N PRO A 202 4.79 -6.12 -8.50
CA PRO A 202 5.98 -5.71 -9.22
C PRO A 202 5.99 -4.20 -9.39
N GLU A 203 7.14 -3.58 -9.17
CA GLU A 203 7.34 -2.13 -9.40
C GLU A 203 6.50 -1.24 -8.48
N SER A 204 6.20 -1.71 -7.27
CA SER A 204 5.54 -0.93 -6.23
C SER A 204 6.38 -0.80 -4.97
N TRP A 205 5.95 0.08 -4.08
CA TRP A 205 6.42 0.17 -2.70
C TRP A 205 5.23 0.18 -1.75
N VAL A 206 5.34 -0.63 -0.70
CA VAL A 206 4.42 -0.55 0.43
C VAL A 206 4.86 0.58 1.35
N MET A 207 3.91 1.43 1.69
CA MET A 207 4.09 2.56 2.59
C MET A 207 3.75 2.17 4.02
N ASN A 208 4.43 2.78 5.00
CA ASN A 208 4.24 2.45 6.40
C ASN A 208 3.03 3.18 6.99
N MET A 209 1.88 2.50 6.96
CA MET A 209 0.63 3.04 7.51
C MET A 209 0.57 3.02 9.04
N SER A 210 1.52 2.36 9.72
CA SER A 210 1.44 2.13 11.16
C SER A 210 1.75 3.36 12.00
N ARG A 211 1.26 3.37 13.24
CA ARG A 211 1.70 4.33 14.27
C ARG A 211 3.17 4.17 14.70
N MET A 212 3.84 3.08 14.28
CA MET A 212 5.28 2.91 14.48
C MET A 212 6.12 3.61 13.40
N CYS A 213 5.50 4.04 12.29
CA CYS A 213 6.16 4.83 11.26
C CYS A 213 6.90 6.02 11.90
N PRO A 214 8.22 6.16 11.68
CA PRO A 214 8.96 7.30 12.18
C PRO A 214 8.37 8.62 11.69
N LYS A 215 8.40 9.62 12.58
CA LYS A 215 8.06 10.99 12.22
C LYS A 215 9.28 11.67 11.62
N VAL A 216 9.11 12.26 10.44
CA VAL A 216 10.15 13.02 9.74
C VAL A 216 9.66 14.44 9.51
N ASP A 217 10.52 15.42 9.77
CA ASP A 217 10.26 16.82 9.44
C ASP A 217 10.86 17.13 8.05
N LEU A 218 9.97 17.42 7.09
CA LEU A 218 10.37 17.77 5.73
C LEU A 218 10.70 19.28 5.57
N ASN A 219 10.65 20.05 6.67
CA ASN A 219 10.78 21.51 6.70
C ASN A 219 9.73 22.21 5.81
N ASP A 220 8.53 21.64 5.71
CA ASP A 220 7.40 22.17 4.93
C ASP A 220 6.42 23.02 5.77
N GLY A 221 6.74 23.24 7.05
CA GLY A 221 5.92 24.00 7.99
C GLY A 221 4.86 23.18 8.75
N ALA A 222 4.68 21.89 8.44
CA ALA A 222 3.77 21.01 9.19
C ALA A 222 4.44 20.30 10.37
N GLY A 223 5.76 20.44 10.51
CA GLY A 223 6.56 19.77 11.53
C GLY A 223 6.75 18.27 11.24
N ALA A 224 7.20 17.54 12.26
CA ALA A 224 7.48 16.12 12.15
C ALA A 224 6.19 15.29 12.02
N GLN A 225 6.10 14.53 10.94
CA GLN A 225 4.88 13.82 10.53
C GLN A 225 5.18 12.38 10.08
N ARG A 226 4.20 11.49 10.16
CA ARG A 226 4.27 10.14 9.59
C ARG A 226 3.86 10.17 8.11
N TRP A 227 4.04 9.05 7.43
CA TRP A 227 3.52 8.86 6.07
C TRP A 227 2.04 9.22 5.96
N VAL A 228 1.18 8.64 6.81
CA VAL A 228 -0.28 8.86 6.77
C VAL A 228 -0.62 10.34 6.86
N ASP A 229 0.04 11.06 7.78
CA ASP A 229 -0.20 12.48 8.02
C ASP A 229 0.20 13.32 6.77
N TYR A 230 1.32 12.98 6.13
CA TYR A 230 1.78 13.61 4.89
C TYR A 230 0.88 13.30 3.70
N ALA A 231 0.64 12.01 3.45
CA ALA A 231 -0.10 11.52 2.30
C ALA A 231 -1.53 12.06 2.26
N SER A 232 -2.16 12.14 3.44
CA SER A 232 -3.46 12.77 3.66
C SER A 232 -3.55 14.19 3.09
N ARG A 233 -2.50 15.01 3.27
CA ARG A 233 -2.46 16.41 2.79
C ARG A 233 -2.15 16.53 1.30
N HIS A 234 -1.41 15.58 0.74
CA HIS A 234 -0.84 15.70 -0.62
C HIS A 234 -1.54 14.87 -1.69
N PHE A 235 -2.22 13.79 -1.30
CA PHE A 235 -2.84 12.84 -2.24
C PHE A 235 -4.35 12.76 -2.08
N ALA A 236 -4.97 13.74 -1.42
CA ALA A 236 -6.43 13.82 -1.32
C ALA A 236 -7.08 13.70 -2.71
N PRO A 237 -7.99 12.73 -2.93
CA PRO A 237 -8.63 12.55 -4.22
C PRO A 237 -9.49 13.76 -4.57
N THR A 238 -9.65 14.02 -5.86
CA THR A 238 -10.48 15.12 -6.38
C THR A 238 -11.63 14.58 -7.22
N GLY A 239 -12.70 15.37 -7.36
CA GLY A 239 -13.83 15.06 -8.22
C GLY A 239 -15.14 14.76 -7.48
N GLU A 240 -16.21 14.63 -8.26
CA GLU A 240 -17.58 14.43 -7.78
C GLU A 240 -17.89 12.94 -7.56
N TRP A 241 -17.16 12.29 -6.66
CA TRP A 241 -17.44 10.90 -6.26
C TRP A 241 -18.50 10.86 -5.16
N ASP A 242 -19.32 9.81 -5.09
CA ASP A 242 -20.23 9.60 -3.96
C ASP A 242 -19.46 9.13 -2.70
N GLY A 243 -18.26 8.60 -2.89
CA GLY A 243 -17.38 8.17 -1.83
C GLY A 243 -16.09 7.56 -2.33
N TYR A 244 -15.36 6.93 -1.40
CA TYR A 244 -14.06 6.32 -1.66
C TYR A 244 -14.03 4.89 -1.14
N ILE A 245 -13.43 4.01 -1.94
CA ILE A 245 -13.04 2.67 -1.50
C ILE A 245 -11.59 2.76 -1.07
N VAL A 246 -11.30 2.41 0.17
CA VAL A 246 -9.95 2.44 0.72
C VAL A 246 -9.41 1.02 0.77
N ASP A 247 -8.66 0.65 -0.26
CA ASP A 247 -8.03 -0.66 -0.37
C ASP A 247 -6.86 -0.81 0.63
N ARG A 248 -6.55 -2.07 0.98
CA ARG A 248 -5.41 -2.48 1.81
C ARG A 248 -5.43 -1.99 3.24
N ILE A 249 -6.64 -1.74 3.74
CA ILE A 249 -6.93 -1.58 5.16
C ILE A 249 -7.72 -2.82 5.57
N GLU A 250 -7.07 -3.69 6.33
CA GLU A 250 -7.68 -4.89 6.93
C GLU A 250 -7.91 -4.67 8.43
N ASN A 251 -8.88 -5.39 9.01
CA ASN A 251 -9.19 -5.27 10.43
C ASN A 251 -8.15 -6.06 11.22
N GLU A 252 -7.61 -5.43 12.27
CA GLU A 252 -6.84 -6.05 13.35
C GLU A 252 -5.51 -6.73 12.96
N GLU A 253 -5.18 -6.84 11.67
CA GLU A 253 -3.95 -7.46 11.17
C GLU A 253 -3.36 -6.67 10.00
N SER A 254 -2.04 -6.67 9.87
CA SER A 254 -1.40 -6.27 8.63
C SER A 254 -1.50 -7.42 7.62
N TRP A 255 -2.07 -7.14 6.46
CA TRP A 255 -2.23 -8.09 5.34
C TRP A 255 -0.88 -8.59 4.75
N LEU A 256 0.24 -8.12 5.30
CA LEU A 256 1.60 -8.24 4.76
C LEU A 256 2.40 -9.43 5.34
N ILE A 257 1.86 -10.14 6.34
CA ILE A 257 2.58 -11.20 7.07
C ILE A 257 2.20 -12.60 6.55
N PRO A 258 3.12 -13.56 6.33
CA PRO A 258 4.56 -13.49 6.00
C PRO A 258 4.87 -14.09 4.61
N GLN A 259 3.89 -14.26 3.73
CA GLN A 259 4.10 -14.92 2.43
C GLN A 259 4.90 -14.08 1.41
N TRP A 260 5.07 -12.77 1.66
CA TRP A 260 5.68 -11.82 0.71
C TRP A 260 6.95 -11.14 1.22
N CYS A 261 7.32 -11.34 2.49
CA CYS A 261 8.53 -10.75 3.07
C CYS A 261 9.14 -11.67 4.13
N ARG A 262 10.46 -11.52 4.36
CA ARG A 262 11.22 -12.33 5.32
C ARG A 262 11.16 -11.75 6.74
N SER A 263 10.92 -10.44 6.83
CA SER A 263 10.74 -9.71 8.09
C SER A 263 10.07 -8.36 7.83
N ILE A 264 9.58 -7.71 8.89
CA ILE A 264 9.08 -6.34 8.86
C ILE A 264 9.82 -5.51 9.92
N ASP A 265 10.20 -4.28 9.57
CA ASP A 265 10.88 -3.32 10.44
C ASP A 265 10.16 -1.95 10.39
N PRO A 266 9.01 -1.83 11.06
CA PRO A 266 8.11 -0.69 10.92
C PRO A 266 8.59 0.57 11.65
N ASP A 267 9.62 0.47 12.50
CA ASP A 267 10.25 1.61 13.18
C ASP A 267 11.67 1.90 12.66
N CYS A 268 12.08 1.23 11.57
CA CYS A 268 13.42 1.32 10.97
C CYS A 268 14.56 1.07 11.98
N SER A 269 14.32 0.27 13.02
CA SER A 269 15.30 0.04 14.09
C SER A 269 16.33 -1.03 13.75
N ASN A 270 16.15 -1.76 12.64
CA ASN A 270 16.89 -2.95 12.25
C ASN A 270 16.86 -4.07 13.30
N ARG A 271 15.85 -4.07 14.18
CA ARG A 271 15.69 -5.09 15.23
C ARG A 271 14.73 -6.17 14.78
N LYS A 272 14.91 -7.36 15.36
CA LYS A 272 13.93 -8.43 15.22
C LYS A 272 12.69 -8.06 16.05
N ILE A 273 11.52 -8.27 15.47
CA ILE A 273 10.26 -8.28 16.20
C ILE A 273 10.02 -9.71 16.69
N ASP A 274 9.92 -9.90 18.01
CA ASP A 274 9.85 -11.22 18.67
C ASP A 274 8.46 -11.58 19.18
N ASP A 275 7.49 -10.66 19.14
CA ASP A 275 6.10 -10.88 19.61
C ASP A 275 5.18 -11.45 18.52
N GLY A 276 5.75 -11.97 17.43
CA GLY A 276 4.99 -12.45 16.28
C GLY A 276 4.29 -11.34 15.50
N TYR A 277 4.75 -10.09 15.63
CA TYR A 277 4.20 -8.88 15.00
C TYR A 277 2.90 -8.34 15.61
N ALA A 278 2.44 -8.87 16.75
CA ALA A 278 1.22 -8.40 17.41
C ALA A 278 1.22 -6.88 17.69
N ALA A 279 2.34 -6.32 18.15
CA ALA A 279 2.44 -4.86 18.34
C ALA A 279 2.41 -4.07 17.03
N PHE A 280 3.00 -4.63 15.96
CA PHE A 280 2.97 -4.01 14.63
C PHE A 280 1.55 -4.02 14.06
N ASP A 281 0.84 -5.14 14.13
CA ASP A 281 -0.53 -5.28 13.65
C ASP A 281 -1.47 -4.29 14.36
N ALA A 282 -1.36 -4.18 15.69
CA ALA A 282 -2.11 -3.19 16.46
C ALA A 282 -1.78 -1.76 16.02
N ALA A 283 -0.49 -1.44 15.79
CA ALA A 283 -0.07 -0.12 15.34
C ALA A 283 -0.49 0.17 13.90
N TRP A 284 -0.51 -0.84 13.02
CA TRP A 284 -0.99 -0.76 11.65
C TRP A 284 -2.47 -0.44 11.62
N TYR A 285 -3.29 -1.22 12.34
CA TYR A 285 -4.72 -0.99 12.47
C TYR A 285 -5.05 0.42 12.96
N LEU A 286 -4.35 0.89 14.00
CA LEU A 286 -4.55 2.24 14.53
C LEU A 286 -4.15 3.32 13.52
N GLY A 287 -3.09 3.14 12.75
CA GLY A 287 -2.68 4.11 11.73
C GLY A 287 -3.59 4.13 10.50
N CYS A 288 -4.11 2.97 10.09
CA CYS A 288 -5.20 2.91 9.11
C CYS A 288 -6.48 3.57 9.62
N SER A 289 -6.81 3.41 10.89
CA SER A 289 -7.96 4.07 11.52
C SER A 289 -7.79 5.59 11.53
N ASP A 290 -6.60 6.10 11.88
CA ASP A 290 -6.26 7.54 11.80
C ASP A 290 -6.54 8.08 10.39
N PHE A 291 -6.13 7.33 9.36
CA PHE A 291 -6.35 7.72 7.98
C PHE A 291 -7.83 7.76 7.60
N LEU A 292 -8.60 6.73 7.98
CA LEU A 292 -10.03 6.69 7.70
C LEU A 292 -10.79 7.82 8.43
N GLU A 293 -10.40 8.16 9.65
CA GLU A 293 -10.93 9.31 10.38
C GLU A 293 -10.62 10.62 9.66
N TYR A 294 -9.37 10.82 9.22
CA TYR A 294 -9.00 11.97 8.41
C TYR A 294 -9.86 12.10 7.14
N LEU A 295 -10.07 11.00 6.41
CA LEU A 295 -10.90 11.04 5.20
C LEU A 295 -12.34 11.44 5.50
N ARG A 296 -12.90 11.01 6.63
CA ARG A 296 -14.25 11.44 7.04
C ARG A 296 -14.31 12.92 7.36
N GLU A 297 -13.27 13.48 7.98
CA GLU A 297 -13.19 14.91 8.29
C GLU A 297 -13.06 15.77 7.03
N VAL A 298 -12.22 15.35 6.07
CA VAL A 298 -11.93 16.12 4.85
C VAL A 298 -12.99 15.93 3.77
N PHE A 299 -13.70 14.81 3.77
CA PHE A 299 -14.77 14.51 2.83
C PHE A 299 -16.13 14.33 3.53
N PRO A 300 -16.65 15.37 4.20
CA PRO A 300 -17.91 15.26 4.93
C PRO A 300 -19.06 14.88 3.98
N GLY A 301 -19.84 13.88 4.38
CA GLY A 301 -20.98 13.37 3.62
C GLY A 301 -20.62 12.41 2.47
N LYS A 302 -19.34 12.10 2.27
CA LYS A 302 -18.91 11.04 1.34
C LYS A 302 -18.87 9.70 2.08
N ALA A 303 -19.23 8.61 1.39
CA ALA A 303 -19.07 7.28 1.98
C ALA A 303 -17.58 6.89 1.96
N ILE A 304 -17.10 6.29 3.04
CA ILE A 304 -15.75 5.71 3.11
C ILE A 304 -15.91 4.21 3.34
N ILE A 305 -15.53 3.41 2.34
CA ILE A 305 -15.68 1.95 2.33
C ILE A 305 -14.29 1.35 2.40
N SER A 306 -13.92 0.69 3.49
CA SER A 306 -12.64 -0.06 3.55
C SER A 306 -12.83 -1.50 3.08
N ASN A 307 -11.79 -2.14 2.54
CA ASN A 307 -11.82 -3.57 2.20
C ASN A 307 -11.82 -4.52 3.42
N THR A 308 -11.80 -4.00 4.65
CA THR A 308 -12.28 -4.75 5.82
C THR A 308 -13.73 -5.18 5.56
N SER A 309 -14.10 -6.38 6.00
CA SER A 309 -15.42 -6.98 5.77
C SER A 309 -16.62 -6.26 6.44
N GLY A 310 -16.52 -4.95 6.70
CA GLY A 310 -17.61 -4.10 7.15
C GLY A 310 -17.50 -2.68 6.58
N ALA A 311 -18.56 -2.23 5.91
CA ALA A 311 -18.76 -0.82 5.64
C ALA A 311 -19.06 -0.11 6.98
N PHE A 312 -18.20 0.80 7.42
CA PHE A 312 -18.45 1.61 8.61
C PHE A 312 -19.29 2.84 8.22
N TYR A 313 -20.61 2.74 8.40
CA TYR A 313 -21.50 3.90 8.42
C TYR A 313 -21.69 4.33 9.88
N LEU A 314 -21.26 5.53 10.24
CA LEU A 314 -21.76 6.19 11.45
C LEU A 314 -22.87 7.15 11.01
N THR A 315 -24.06 6.94 11.55
CA THR A 315 -25.24 7.81 11.46
C THR A 315 -25.03 9.12 12.19
#